data_AF-A0A7S3FQ42-F1
#
_entry.id   AF-A0A7S3FQ42-F1
#
_cell.length_a   1.000
_cell.length_b   1.000
_cell.length_c   1.000
_cell.angle_alpha   90.00
_cell.angle_beta   90.00
_cell.angle_gamma   90.00
#
_symmetry.space_group_name_H-M   'P 1'
#
loop_
_entity.id
_entity.type
_entity.pdbx_description
1 polymer ?
#
loop_
_entity_poly.entity_id
_entity_poly.type
_entity_poly.pdbx_seq_one_letter_code
_entity_poly.pdbx_strand_id
1 'polypeptide(L)'
;EKLAARQNHQAHRRRGAEPQLPNEETPATMSGRGKGGKGLGKGGAKRHRKVLRDNIQGITKPAIRRLARRGGVKRISGLIYEETRGVLKVFLENVICDAV
;
A
#
# COMPACT_ATOMS: atom_id res chain seq x y z
N GLU A 1 -20.95 -8.03 -75.18
CA GLU A 1 -19.60 -8.63 -75.16
C GLU A 1 -18.57 -7.51 -75.01
N LYS A 2 -17.49 -7.75 -74.26
CA LYS A 2 -16.76 -6.75 -73.47
C LYS A 2 -15.97 -5.73 -74.31
N LEU A 3 -16.17 -4.44 -73.98
CA LEU A 3 -15.35 -3.31 -74.42
C LEU A 3 -13.94 -3.38 -73.82
N ALA A 4 -12.97 -3.05 -74.67
CA ALA A 4 -11.54 -2.99 -74.37
C ALA A 4 -11.18 -1.88 -73.37
N ALA A 5 -10.07 -2.13 -72.68
CA ALA A 5 -9.39 -1.24 -71.76
C ALA A 5 -9.12 0.16 -72.34
N ARG A 6 -9.20 1.19 -71.50
CA ARG A 6 -8.26 2.31 -71.54
C ARG A 6 -8.32 3.17 -70.28
N GLN A 7 -7.10 3.49 -69.85
CA GLN A 7 -6.70 4.29 -68.71
C GLN A 7 -7.27 5.72 -68.80
N ASN A 8 -7.54 6.36 -67.66
CA ASN A 8 -7.51 7.81 -67.55
C ASN A 8 -6.90 8.21 -66.21
N HIS A 9 -5.62 8.59 -66.29
CA HIS A 9 -4.96 9.43 -65.31
C HIS A 9 -5.54 10.85 -65.41
N GLN A 10 -6.05 11.39 -64.31
CA GLN A 10 -6.03 12.84 -64.08
C GLN A 10 -5.51 13.11 -62.67
N ALA A 11 -4.49 13.95 -62.64
CA ALA A 11 -3.67 14.26 -61.50
C ALA A 11 -4.13 15.52 -60.77
N HIS A 12 -3.59 15.66 -59.56
CA HIS A 12 -3.40 16.89 -58.78
C HIS A 12 -4.59 17.47 -58.01
N ARG A 13 -4.67 17.09 -56.72
CA ARG A 13 -4.71 18.09 -55.65
C ARG A 13 -3.57 17.83 -54.67
N ARG A 14 -2.69 18.84 -54.58
CA ARG A 14 -1.56 18.91 -53.64
C ARG A 14 -2.01 19.53 -52.32
N ARG A 15 -1.25 19.16 -51.28
CA ARG A 15 -1.01 19.80 -49.96
C ARG A 15 -1.86 19.33 -48.79
N GLY A 16 -1.14 18.77 -47.81
CA GLY A 16 -1.61 18.50 -46.45
C GLY A 16 -0.93 17.30 -45.81
N ALA A 17 0.41 17.30 -45.75
CA ALA A 17 1.13 16.36 -44.90
C ALA A 17 0.99 16.83 -43.44
N GLU A 18 0.12 16.18 -42.67
CA GLU A 18 0.08 16.37 -41.22
C GLU A 18 1.17 15.52 -40.54
N PRO A 19 2.04 16.15 -39.72
CA PRO A 19 3.04 15.43 -38.94
C PRO A 19 2.49 14.92 -37.60
N GLN A 20 2.68 13.61 -37.40
CA GLN A 20 3.05 12.87 -36.18
C GLN A 20 2.61 13.36 -34.79
N LEU A 21 1.97 12.45 -34.05
CA LEU A 21 2.10 12.33 -32.59
C LEU A 21 2.40 10.86 -32.23
N PRO A 22 3.63 10.48 -31.84
CA PRO A 22 3.84 9.40 -30.90
C PRO A 22 3.81 10.00 -29.48
N ASN A 23 3.38 9.20 -28.49
CA ASN A 23 3.80 9.23 -27.07
C ASN A 23 2.64 8.81 -26.15
N GLU A 24 2.25 7.53 -26.21
CA GLU A 24 1.67 6.87 -25.03
C GLU A 24 2.80 6.09 -24.36
N GLU A 25 3.62 6.80 -23.60
CA GLU A 25 4.52 6.15 -22.64
C GLU A 25 3.66 5.55 -21.53
N THR A 26 3.45 4.24 -21.56
CA THR A 26 3.03 3.49 -20.39
C THR A 26 4.01 3.76 -19.25
N PRO A 27 3.61 4.36 -18.11
CA PRO A 27 4.51 4.47 -16.98
C PRO A 27 4.67 3.06 -16.39
N ALA A 28 5.85 2.50 -16.66
CA ALA A 28 6.61 1.59 -15.81
C ALA A 28 5.80 0.60 -14.94
N THR A 29 5.94 -0.67 -15.30
CA THR A 29 6.21 -1.74 -14.34
C THR A 29 6.87 -1.18 -13.07
N MET A 30 6.14 -1.13 -11.95
CA MET A 30 6.67 -0.78 -10.64
C MET A 30 7.59 -1.93 -10.15
N SER A 31 8.73 -2.13 -10.79
CA SER A 31 9.84 -2.94 -10.29
C SER A 31 10.70 -2.12 -9.31
N GLY A 32 10.05 -1.47 -8.35
CA GLY A 32 10.70 -0.79 -7.23
C GLY A 32 11.15 -1.78 -6.15
N ARG A 33 11.85 -2.86 -6.52
CA ARG A 33 12.54 -3.74 -5.56
C ARG A 33 13.83 -3.04 -5.15
N GLY A 34 13.70 -2.02 -4.30
CA GLY A 34 14.84 -1.28 -3.76
C GLY A 34 15.87 -2.23 -3.14
N LYS A 35 17.12 -2.13 -3.63
CA LYS A 35 18.30 -2.69 -2.99
C LYS A 35 18.50 -1.97 -1.65
N GLY A 36 18.23 -2.68 -0.57
CA GLY A 36 18.51 -2.24 0.78
C GLY A 36 18.80 -3.46 1.64
N GLY A 37 19.90 -4.16 1.33
CA GLY A 37 20.46 -5.15 2.23
C GLY A 37 20.83 -4.46 3.54
N LYS A 38 19.93 -4.50 4.52
CA LYS A 38 20.25 -4.07 5.87
C LYS A 38 20.92 -5.26 6.53
N GLY A 39 22.25 -5.27 6.43
CA GLY A 39 23.10 -6.27 7.05
C GLY A 39 22.64 -6.53 8.47
N LEU A 40 22.27 -7.78 8.74
CA LEU A 40 22.12 -8.29 10.09
C LEU A 40 23.52 -8.37 10.70
N GLY A 41 24.06 -7.21 11.09
CA GLY A 41 25.19 -7.14 11.99
C GLY A 41 24.77 -7.84 13.28
N LYS A 42 25.39 -8.98 13.56
CA LYS A 42 25.24 -9.72 14.82
C LYS A 42 25.75 -8.87 15.98
N GLY A 43 24.96 -7.90 16.40
CA GLY A 43 25.05 -7.26 17.70
C GLY A 43 23.81 -7.66 18.47
N GLY A 44 23.96 -8.56 19.45
CA GLY A 44 22.86 -9.04 20.28
C GLY A 44 22.01 -7.87 20.75
N ALA A 45 20.74 -7.83 20.30
CA ALA A 45 19.80 -6.82 20.70
C ALA A 45 19.81 -6.75 22.22
N LYS A 46 20.29 -5.62 22.76
CA LYS A 46 20.42 -5.39 24.20
C LYS A 46 19.09 -5.74 24.86
N ARG A 47 19.07 -6.82 25.64
CA ARG A 47 17.90 -7.21 26.43
C ARG A 47 17.70 -6.11 27.46
N HIS A 48 16.75 -5.23 27.19
CA HIS A 48 16.33 -4.25 28.16
C HIS A 48 15.68 -5.04 29.30
N ARG A 49 16.35 -5.03 30.46
CA ARG A 49 15.79 -5.48 31.74
C ARG A 49 14.40 -4.85 31.90
N LYS A 50 13.40 -5.62 32.35
CA LYS A 50 12.05 -5.11 32.57
C LYS A 50 12.09 -4.03 33.65
N VAL A 51 12.02 -2.77 33.22
CA VAL A 51 11.75 -1.63 34.09
C VAL A 51 10.23 -1.51 34.17
N LEU A 52 9.68 -1.34 35.38
CA LEU A 52 8.26 -1.06 35.56
C LEU A 52 7.96 0.28 34.89
N ARG A 53 7.17 0.24 33.82
CA ARG A 53 6.68 1.38 33.06
C ARG A 53 5.18 1.19 32.86
N ASP A 54 4.49 2.28 32.53
CA ASP A 54 3.12 2.16 32.03
C ASP A 54 3.14 1.35 30.73
N ASN A 55 2.77 0.08 30.85
CA ASN A 55 2.84 -0.91 29.78
C ASN A 55 1.72 -0.72 28.76
N ILE A 56 0.77 0.17 29.02
CA ILE A 56 -0.40 0.34 28.16
C ILE A 56 0.00 0.79 26.74
N GLN A 57 1.06 1.59 26.62
CA GLN A 57 1.63 2.01 25.33
C GLN A 57 2.41 0.89 24.62
N GLY A 58 2.73 -0.20 25.33
CA GLY A 58 3.25 -1.44 24.74
C GLY A 58 2.23 -2.11 23.81
N ILE A 59 0.94 -1.82 23.98
CA ILE A 59 -0.10 -2.18 23.01
C ILE A 59 -0.06 -1.15 21.87
N THR A 60 0.80 -1.43 20.90
CA THR A 60 1.12 -0.48 19.82
C THR A 60 0.01 -0.33 18.78
N LYS A 61 -0.05 0.82 18.07
CA LYS A 61 -0.97 1.07 16.95
C LYS A 61 -1.04 -0.06 15.90
N PRO A 62 0.07 -0.69 15.44
CA PRO A 62 -0.02 -1.83 14.53
C PRO A 62 -0.64 -3.08 15.15
N ALA A 63 -0.48 -3.32 16.47
CA ALA A 63 -1.17 -4.42 17.14
C ALA A 63 -2.69 -4.22 17.15
N ILE A 64 -3.14 -3.03 17.53
CA ILE A 64 -4.57 -2.65 17.49
C ILE A 64 -5.11 -2.77 16.06
N ARG A 65 -4.35 -2.30 15.05
CA ARG A 65 -4.74 -2.46 13.65
C ARG A 65 -4.90 -3.93 13.26
N ARG A 66 -3.98 -4.82 13.67
CA ARG A 66 -4.08 -6.26 13.39
C ARG A 66 -5.33 -6.89 14.02
N LEU A 67 -5.66 -6.53 15.26
CA LEU A 67 -6.88 -7.00 15.92
C LEU A 67 -8.14 -6.51 15.20
N ALA A 68 -8.21 -5.22 14.89
CA ALA A 68 -9.32 -4.63 14.15
C ALA A 68 -9.49 -5.29 12.77
N ARG A 69 -8.38 -5.59 12.07
CA ARG A 69 -8.43 -6.32 10.79
C ARG A 69 -8.96 -7.74 10.96
N ARG A 70 -8.52 -8.45 12.00
CA ARG A 70 -9.06 -9.79 12.33
C ARG A 70 -10.56 -9.74 12.61
N GLY A 71 -11.04 -8.67 13.25
CA GLY A 71 -12.46 -8.42 13.49
C GLY A 71 -13.24 -7.86 12.28
N GLY A 72 -12.67 -7.84 11.06
CA GLY A 72 -13.38 -7.37 9.86
C GLY A 72 -13.48 -5.85 9.71
N VAL A 73 -12.77 -5.07 10.53
CA VAL A 73 -12.85 -3.61 10.49
C VAL A 73 -12.03 -3.04 9.32
N LYS A 74 -12.71 -2.36 8.38
CA LYS A 74 -12.13 -1.84 7.12
C LYS A 74 -11.39 -0.51 7.28
N ARG A 75 -11.86 0.40 8.13
CA ARG A 75 -11.20 1.68 8.45
C ARG A 75 -11.38 1.95 9.94
N ILE A 76 -10.37 2.56 10.56
CA ILE A 76 -10.35 2.89 11.99
C ILE A 76 -9.96 4.34 12.16
N SER A 77 -10.69 5.06 13.00
CA SER A 77 -10.40 6.44 13.39
C SER A 77 -9.15 6.51 14.29
N GLY A 78 -8.55 7.69 14.38
CA GLY A 78 -7.37 7.93 15.23
C GLY A 78 -7.65 7.79 16.72
N LEU A 79 -8.86 8.12 17.17
CA LEU A 79 -9.25 8.06 18.59
C LEU A 79 -9.32 6.62 19.13
N ILE A 80 -9.60 5.66 18.24
CA ILE A 80 -9.74 4.24 18.58
C ILE A 80 -8.46 3.66 19.21
N TYR A 81 -7.28 4.20 18.91
CA TYR A 81 -6.04 3.65 19.48
C TYR A 81 -5.98 3.83 20.99
N GLU A 82 -6.31 5.01 21.51
CA GLU A 82 -6.31 5.25 22.96
C GLU A 82 -7.53 4.63 23.62
N GLU A 83 -8.69 4.68 22.96
CA GLU A 83 -9.92 4.07 23.48
C GLU A 83 -9.80 2.55 23.65
N THR A 84 -9.23 1.85 22.67
CA THR A 84 -8.99 0.40 22.75
C THR A 84 -8.05 0.04 23.89
N ARG A 85 -7.07 0.89 24.19
CA ARG A 85 -6.16 0.69 25.33
C ARG A 85 -6.92 0.80 26.65
N GLY A 86 -7.76 1.82 26.80
CA GLY A 86 -8.62 1.98 27.99
C GLY A 86 -9.52 0.77 28.21
N VAL A 87 -10.21 0.32 27.16
CA VAL A 87 -11.09 -0.86 27.22
C VAL A 87 -10.31 -2.12 27.60
N LEU A 88 -9.14 -2.35 26.99
CA LEU A 88 -8.32 -3.53 27.29
C LEU A 88 -7.84 -3.54 28.75
N LYS A 89 -7.50 -2.36 29.30
CA LYS A 89 -7.07 -2.24 30.70
C LYS A 89 -8.19 -2.64 31.65
N VAL A 90 -9.37 -2.05 31.48
CA VAL A 90 -10.55 -2.35 32.32
C VAL A 90 -10.96 -3.82 32.20
N PHE A 91 -10.95 -4.37 30.99
CA PHE A 91 -11.26 -5.78 30.77
C PHE A 91 -10.31 -6.71 31.55
N LEU A 92 -9.00 -6.44 31.50
CA LEU A 92 -8.02 -7.25 32.20
C LEU A 92 -8.07 -7.05 33.72
N GLU A 93 -8.35 -5.83 34.20
CA GLU A 93 -8.56 -5.57 35.62
C GLU A 93 -9.69 -6.43 36.19
N ASN A 94 -10.85 -6.45 35.51
CA ASN A 94 -12.00 -7.25 35.94
C ASN A 94 -11.69 -8.75 35.91
N VAL A 95 -11.15 -9.27 34.81
CA VAL A 95 -10.86 -10.71 34.66
C VAL A 95 -9.81 -11.20 35.65
N ILE A 96 -8.78 -10.40 35.92
CA ILE A 96 -7.71 -10.79 36.86
C ILE A 96 -8.20 -10.68 38.30
N CYS A 97 -8.99 -9.64 38.63
CA CYS A 97 -9.56 -9.47 39.96
C CYS A 97 -10.45 -10.66 40.36
N ASP A 98 -11.19 -11.23 39.41
CA ASP A 98 -12.04 -12.39 39.66
C ASP A 98 -11.25 -13.71 39.71
N ALA A 99 -10.06 -13.75 39.12
CA ALA A 99 -9.26 -14.97 38.97
C ALA A 99 -8.20 -15.17 40.06
N VAL A 100 -7.90 -14.14 40.86
CA VAL A 100 -6.93 -14.16 41.97
C VAL A 100 -7.66 -14.13 43.30
#